data_AF-A0A967D2N8-F1
#
_entry.id   AF-A0A967D2N8-F1
#
_cell.length_a   1.000
_cell.length_b   1.000
_cell.length_c   1.000
_cell.angle_alpha   90.00
_cell.angle_beta   90.00
_cell.angle_gamma   90.00
#
_symmetry.space_group_name_H-M   'P 1'
#
loop_
_entity.id
_entity.type
_entity.pdbx_description
1 polymer ?
#
loop_
_entity_poly.entity_id
_entity_poly.type
_entity_poly.pdbx_seq_one_letter_code
_entity_poly.pdbx_strand_id
1 'polypeptide(L)'
;TAVMPVLQGAGFERVRLYGPQAEPSGDFPNVPGHVANPENPAVLTGAITEAREQGDDLVLASDPDCDRLGAAAALTNASDSQWQTFTGNQIGALLADWVLSSRAERGLAQPTDAIVTTLVTSGLIRQIGIAHVVRVIDGLQVGFKWIGRTIDDIGPEHFVFGCEESHGYLAGTHVRDKDASVAALLLAEQAASLKAAGRTLHERLDELFCRFGCHLERQVAITLPGAAGMDRMREIMQTLRAEPPAALGGLSVARTRDYGQLLVTDAEGQSTAFAGEQGDLVIFDLADDTLPAEKVPARGFPPLANAVAARPSGTEPKIKFYLFTAAPPCVASDLPEVK
;
A
#
# COMPACT_ATOMS: atom_id res chain seq x y z
N THR A 1 -13.27 -17.64 -3.80
CA THR A 1 -13.34 -16.27 -4.37
C THR A 1 -13.11 -16.31 -5.87
N ALA A 2 -13.20 -15.19 -6.60
CA ALA A 2 -13.08 -15.15 -8.07
C ALA A 2 -11.63 -15.27 -8.59
N VAL A 3 -10.63 -15.25 -7.70
CA VAL A 3 -9.20 -15.39 -8.03
C VAL A 3 -8.89 -16.63 -8.86
N MET A 4 -9.32 -17.82 -8.41
CA MET A 4 -9.04 -19.09 -9.10
C MET A 4 -9.61 -19.13 -10.53
N PRO A 5 -10.92 -18.86 -10.76
CA PRO A 5 -11.49 -18.79 -12.10
C PRO A 5 -10.80 -17.78 -13.03
N VAL A 6 -10.40 -16.60 -12.51
CA VAL A 6 -9.73 -15.57 -13.31
C VAL A 6 -8.34 -16.03 -13.77
N LEU A 7 -7.54 -16.62 -12.87
CA LEU A 7 -6.22 -17.14 -13.23
C LEU A 7 -6.32 -18.29 -14.24
N GLN A 8 -7.23 -19.23 -14.03
CA GLN A 8 -7.46 -20.33 -14.96
C GLN A 8 -7.95 -19.83 -16.32
N GLY A 9 -8.87 -18.86 -16.33
CA GLY A 9 -9.37 -18.23 -17.55
C GLY A 9 -8.31 -17.46 -18.34
N ALA A 10 -7.29 -16.93 -17.66
CA ALA A 10 -6.13 -16.29 -18.27
C ALA A 10 -5.06 -17.29 -18.80
N GLY A 11 -5.24 -18.60 -18.55
CA GLY A 11 -4.35 -19.65 -19.05
C GLY A 11 -3.31 -20.14 -18.04
N PHE A 12 -3.41 -19.78 -16.76
CA PHE A 12 -2.58 -20.39 -15.73
C PHE A 12 -3.07 -21.81 -15.44
N GLU A 13 -2.29 -22.82 -15.86
CA GLU A 13 -2.65 -24.24 -15.71
C GLU A 13 -2.21 -24.83 -14.36
N ARG A 14 -1.16 -24.26 -13.74
CA ARG A 14 -0.56 -24.75 -12.49
C ARG A 14 -1.01 -23.94 -11.27
N VAL A 15 -2.32 -23.86 -11.06
CA VAL A 15 -2.92 -23.15 -9.91
C VAL A 15 -3.56 -24.16 -8.96
N ARG A 16 -3.26 -24.05 -7.66
CA ARG A 16 -3.82 -24.93 -6.62
C ARG A 16 -4.38 -24.12 -5.47
N LEU A 17 -5.45 -24.65 -4.87
CA LEU A 17 -6.00 -24.14 -3.62
C LEU A 17 -5.26 -24.76 -2.45
N TYR A 18 -4.93 -23.93 -1.45
CA TYR A 18 -4.43 -24.42 -0.17
C TYR A 18 -5.55 -25.15 0.59
N GLY A 19 -5.50 -26.48 0.57
CA GLY A 19 -6.58 -27.36 1.05
C GLY A 19 -7.11 -27.00 2.46
N PRO A 20 -6.25 -26.75 3.46
CA PRO A 20 -6.70 -26.42 4.82
C PRO A 20 -7.58 -25.16 4.94
N GLN A 21 -7.49 -24.22 3.98
CA GLN A 21 -8.30 -22.99 3.96
C GLN A 21 -9.33 -22.95 2.81
N ALA A 22 -9.52 -24.06 2.08
CA ALA A 22 -10.35 -24.09 0.87
C ALA A 22 -11.87 -24.12 1.15
N GLU A 23 -12.30 -24.70 2.27
CA GLU A 23 -13.72 -24.85 2.59
C GLU A 23 -14.32 -23.55 3.16
N PRO A 24 -15.40 -23.01 2.58
CA PRO A 24 -16.05 -21.81 3.10
C PRO A 24 -16.62 -22.03 4.49
N SER A 25 -16.18 -21.22 5.46
CA SER A 25 -16.72 -21.20 6.82
C SER A 25 -16.74 -19.78 7.36
N GLY A 26 -17.89 -19.34 7.87
CA GLY A 26 -18.05 -18.01 8.46
C GLY A 26 -17.22 -17.79 9.74
N ASP A 27 -16.77 -18.88 10.38
CA ASP A 27 -15.95 -18.83 11.59
C ASP A 27 -14.44 -18.88 11.28
N PHE A 28 -14.04 -19.02 10.01
CA PHE A 28 -12.64 -19.13 9.57
C PHE A 28 -11.75 -20.00 10.49
N PRO A 29 -12.17 -21.23 10.86
CA PRO A 29 -11.55 -22.01 11.92
C PRO A 29 -10.10 -22.41 11.65
N ASN A 30 -9.71 -22.40 10.37
CA ASN A 30 -8.39 -22.80 9.90
C ASN A 30 -7.48 -21.59 9.61
N VAL A 31 -7.88 -20.40 10.08
CA VAL A 31 -7.12 -19.16 9.93
C VAL A 31 -6.70 -18.64 11.32
N PRO A 32 -5.45 -18.21 11.52
CA PRO A 32 -4.99 -17.67 12.81
C PRO A 32 -5.92 -16.59 13.35
N GLY A 33 -6.42 -16.80 14.57
CA GLY A 33 -7.32 -15.87 15.25
C GLY A 33 -8.73 -15.78 14.66
N HIS A 34 -9.12 -16.68 13.76
CA HIS A 34 -10.42 -16.66 13.07
C HIS A 34 -10.66 -15.38 12.25
N VAL A 35 -9.58 -14.75 11.78
CA VAL A 35 -9.63 -13.51 10.97
C VAL A 35 -8.96 -13.78 9.63
N ALA A 36 -9.78 -14.00 8.60
CA ALA A 36 -9.34 -14.11 7.20
C ALA A 36 -8.93 -12.74 6.65
N ASN A 37 -7.76 -12.26 7.08
CA ASN A 37 -7.20 -10.98 6.64
C ASN A 37 -5.81 -11.21 6.01
N PRO A 38 -5.65 -10.97 4.69
CA PRO A 38 -4.36 -11.14 4.01
C PRO A 38 -3.28 -10.15 4.47
N GLU A 39 -3.62 -9.11 5.23
CA GLU A 39 -2.65 -8.22 5.90
C GLU A 39 -1.85 -8.93 7.00
N ASN A 40 -2.32 -10.08 7.51
CA ASN A 40 -1.65 -10.85 8.56
C ASN A 40 -0.77 -11.94 7.95
N PRO A 41 0.58 -11.84 8.02
CA PRO A 41 1.48 -12.83 7.44
C PRO A 41 1.25 -14.26 7.94
N ALA A 42 0.74 -14.42 9.16
CA ALA A 42 0.46 -15.73 9.74
C ALA A 42 -0.60 -16.52 8.94
N VAL A 43 -1.49 -15.83 8.21
CA VAL A 43 -2.50 -16.46 7.34
C VAL A 43 -1.85 -17.20 6.18
N LEU A 44 -0.70 -16.71 5.69
CA LEU A 44 0.02 -17.28 4.54
C LEU A 44 1.01 -18.39 4.94
N THR A 45 1.39 -18.52 6.22
CA THR A 45 2.45 -19.44 6.67
C THR A 45 2.26 -20.88 6.21
N GLY A 46 1.03 -21.40 6.30
CA GLY A 46 0.70 -22.76 5.88
C GLY A 46 0.87 -22.95 4.37
N ALA A 47 0.31 -22.01 3.58
CA ALA A 47 0.41 -22.02 2.13
C ALA A 47 1.86 -21.82 1.64
N ILE A 48 2.67 -21.00 2.33
CA ILE A 48 4.10 -20.83 2.04
C ILE A 48 4.86 -22.14 2.26
N THR A 49 4.54 -22.88 3.32
CA THR A 49 5.17 -24.18 3.60
C THR A 49 4.87 -25.16 2.46
N GLU A 50 3.60 -25.28 2.07
CA GLU A 50 3.19 -26.16 0.97
C GLU A 50 3.79 -25.72 -0.37
N ALA A 51 3.80 -24.43 -0.67
CA ALA A 51 4.38 -23.87 -1.89
C ALA A 51 5.87 -24.24 -2.04
N ARG A 52 6.63 -24.21 -0.94
CA ARG A 52 8.04 -24.61 -0.92
C ARG A 52 8.22 -26.10 -1.20
N GLU A 53 7.38 -26.95 -0.61
CA GLU A 53 7.43 -28.41 -0.81
C GLU A 53 7.07 -28.81 -2.23
N GLN A 54 6.17 -28.07 -2.87
CA GLN A 54 5.67 -28.37 -4.21
C GLN A 54 6.39 -27.61 -5.34
N GLY A 55 7.29 -26.70 -5.00
CA GLY A 55 8.01 -25.87 -5.97
C GLY A 55 7.11 -24.88 -6.71
N ASP A 56 6.19 -24.24 -5.98
CA ASP A 56 5.38 -23.14 -6.51
C ASP A 56 6.16 -21.83 -6.53
N ASP A 57 5.71 -20.87 -7.34
CA ASP A 57 6.40 -19.59 -7.56
C ASP A 57 5.81 -18.45 -6.72
N LEU A 58 4.53 -18.56 -6.35
CA LEU A 58 3.75 -17.48 -5.77
C LEU A 58 2.62 -18.06 -4.92
N VAL A 59 2.47 -17.51 -3.71
CA VAL A 59 1.29 -17.71 -2.85
C VAL A 59 0.45 -16.46 -2.91
N LEU A 60 -0.86 -16.63 -3.09
CA LEU A 60 -1.85 -15.57 -3.11
C LEU A 60 -2.94 -15.86 -2.07
N ALA A 61 -3.37 -14.83 -1.34
CA ALA A 61 -4.45 -14.93 -0.36
C ALA A 61 -5.41 -13.76 -0.52
N SER A 62 -6.69 -14.04 -0.71
CA SER A 62 -7.74 -13.01 -0.70
C SER A 62 -8.52 -13.01 0.61
N ASP A 63 -9.12 -11.89 0.97
CA ASP A 63 -10.12 -11.85 2.04
C ASP A 63 -11.48 -12.44 1.57
N PRO A 64 -12.46 -12.64 2.48
CA PRO A 64 -13.67 -13.40 2.18
C PRO A 64 -14.55 -12.80 1.07
N ASP A 65 -14.65 -11.48 1.00
CA ASP A 65 -15.39 -10.74 -0.04
C ASP A 65 -14.55 -10.44 -1.30
N CYS A 66 -13.28 -10.88 -1.32
CA CYS A 66 -12.39 -10.82 -2.47
C CYS A 66 -12.02 -9.39 -2.89
N ASP A 67 -11.98 -8.46 -1.93
CA ASP A 67 -11.62 -7.07 -2.15
C ASP A 67 -10.12 -6.81 -1.89
N ARG A 68 -9.45 -7.64 -1.09
CA ARG A 68 -8.01 -7.54 -0.79
C ARG A 68 -7.19 -8.72 -1.26
N LEU A 69 -5.93 -8.45 -1.59
CA LEU A 69 -4.95 -9.47 -1.96
C LEU A 69 -3.63 -9.33 -1.18
N GLY A 70 -3.25 -10.40 -0.50
CA GLY A 70 -1.91 -10.64 0.04
C GLY A 70 -1.15 -11.63 -0.81
N ALA A 71 0.19 -11.57 -0.74
CA ALA A 71 1.06 -12.43 -1.52
C ALA A 71 2.35 -12.76 -0.77
N ALA A 72 2.97 -13.88 -1.15
CA ALA A 72 4.32 -14.25 -0.74
C ALA A 72 5.04 -14.96 -1.89
N ALA A 73 6.36 -14.77 -1.96
CA ALA A 73 7.23 -15.41 -2.95
C ALA A 73 8.63 -15.66 -2.37
N ALA A 74 9.43 -16.46 -3.06
CA ALA A 74 10.84 -16.66 -2.73
C ALA A 74 11.64 -15.36 -2.92
N LEU A 75 12.60 -15.10 -2.02
CA LEU A 75 13.50 -13.95 -2.13
C LEU A 75 14.38 -14.03 -3.38
N THR A 76 14.85 -15.23 -3.69
CA THR A 76 15.75 -15.55 -4.81
C THR A 76 15.29 -16.82 -5.52
N ASN A 77 15.84 -17.10 -6.71
CA ASN A 77 15.55 -18.33 -7.46
C ASN A 77 16.29 -19.57 -6.95
N ALA A 78 17.02 -19.47 -5.83
CA ALA A 78 17.69 -20.63 -5.23
C ALA A 78 16.67 -21.62 -4.66
N SER A 79 16.94 -22.92 -4.77
CA SER A 79 16.02 -23.96 -4.30
C SER A 79 15.77 -23.93 -2.79
N ASP A 80 16.72 -23.41 -2.02
CA ASP A 80 16.67 -23.25 -0.56
C ASP A 80 16.27 -21.82 -0.14
N SER A 81 15.85 -20.98 -1.08
CA SER A 81 15.52 -19.59 -0.82
C SER A 81 14.42 -19.44 0.23
N GLN A 82 14.59 -18.44 1.09
CA GLN A 82 13.56 -18.07 2.05
C GLN A 82 12.39 -17.41 1.32
N TRP A 83 11.20 -17.56 1.89
CA TRP A 83 9.99 -16.93 1.40
C TRP A 83 9.60 -15.79 2.32
N GLN A 84 9.13 -14.70 1.72
CA GLN A 84 8.66 -13.54 2.47
C GLN A 84 7.34 -13.03 1.90
N THR A 85 6.47 -12.58 2.81
CA THR A 85 5.21 -11.90 2.50
C THR A 85 5.48 -10.46 2.08
N PHE A 86 4.65 -9.95 1.17
CA PHE A 86 4.68 -8.55 0.78
C PHE A 86 3.70 -7.74 1.63
N THR A 87 4.03 -6.49 1.92
CA THR A 87 3.04 -5.53 2.44
C THR A 87 2.12 -5.07 1.32
N GLY A 88 0.97 -4.49 1.67
CA GLY A 88 0.03 -3.96 0.68
C GLY A 88 0.64 -2.86 -0.18
N ASN A 89 1.50 -2.02 0.41
CA ASN A 89 2.28 -1.02 -0.32
C ASN A 89 3.27 -1.65 -1.32
N GLN A 90 3.95 -2.73 -0.94
CA GLN A 90 4.92 -3.41 -1.82
C GLN A 90 4.22 -4.08 -3.01
N ILE A 91 3.08 -4.75 -2.77
CA ILE A 91 2.25 -5.29 -3.85
C ILE A 91 1.74 -4.15 -4.73
N GLY A 92 1.25 -3.05 -4.14
CA GLY A 92 0.79 -1.88 -4.88
C GLY A 92 1.86 -1.28 -5.79
N ALA A 93 3.12 -1.21 -5.31
CA ALA A 93 4.25 -0.73 -6.10
C ALA A 93 4.59 -1.68 -7.27
N LEU A 94 4.64 -2.98 -7.00
CA LEU A 94 4.87 -4.02 -8.02
C LEU A 94 3.78 -3.98 -9.11
N LEU A 95 2.51 -3.87 -8.72
CA LEU A 95 1.38 -3.77 -9.63
C LEU A 95 1.38 -2.47 -10.44
N ALA A 96 1.66 -1.32 -9.81
CA ALA A 96 1.75 -0.03 -10.50
C ALA A 96 2.85 -0.07 -11.57
N ASP A 97 4.04 -0.59 -11.22
CA ASP A 97 5.15 -0.78 -12.15
C ASP A 97 4.78 -1.72 -13.31
N TRP A 98 4.15 -2.87 -13.02
CA TRP A 98 3.74 -3.83 -14.04
C TRP A 98 2.74 -3.24 -15.04
N VAL A 99 1.68 -2.60 -14.54
CA VAL A 99 0.62 -2.05 -15.38
C VAL A 99 1.16 -0.92 -16.26
N LEU A 100 1.96 -0.01 -15.69
CA LEU A 100 2.51 1.13 -16.41
C LEU A 100 3.57 0.72 -17.44
N SER A 101 4.48 -0.19 -17.08
CA SER A 101 5.49 -0.71 -18.02
C SER A 101 4.85 -1.51 -19.16
N SER A 102 3.92 -2.42 -18.85
CA SER A 102 3.21 -3.23 -19.85
C SER A 102 2.41 -2.35 -20.83
N ARG A 103 1.76 -1.28 -20.34
CA ARG A 103 1.07 -0.32 -21.21
C ARG A 103 2.05 0.41 -22.13
N ALA A 104 3.19 0.87 -21.61
CA ALA A 104 4.21 1.56 -22.39
C ALA A 104 4.79 0.66 -23.49
N GLU A 105 5.17 -0.58 -23.16
CA GLU A 105 5.72 -1.57 -24.10
C GLU A 105 4.74 -1.90 -25.24
N ARG A 106 3.44 -1.91 -24.94
CA ARG A 106 2.37 -2.16 -25.92
C ARG A 106 1.95 -0.93 -26.71
N GLY A 107 2.56 0.24 -26.47
CA GLY A 107 2.17 1.50 -27.11
C GLY A 107 0.80 2.03 -26.68
N LEU A 108 0.33 1.64 -25.50
CA LEU A 108 -0.98 2.03 -24.94
C LEU A 108 -0.92 3.17 -23.92
N ALA A 109 0.29 3.60 -23.55
CA ALA A 109 0.50 4.70 -22.61
C ALA A 109 -0.05 6.02 -23.20
N GLN A 110 -0.80 6.76 -22.38
CA GLN A 110 -1.32 8.08 -22.74
C GLN A 110 -0.79 9.13 -21.75
N PRO A 111 -0.51 10.37 -22.19
CA PRO A 111 -0.12 11.46 -21.29
C PRO A 111 -1.17 11.79 -20.22
N THR A 112 -2.42 11.38 -20.45
CA THR A 112 -3.54 11.57 -19.54
C THR A 112 -3.77 10.39 -18.61
N ASP A 113 -3.01 9.29 -18.75
CA ASP A 113 -3.09 8.15 -17.85
C ASP A 113 -2.84 8.62 -16.41
N ALA A 114 -3.57 8.05 -15.46
CA ALA A 114 -3.53 8.43 -14.06
C ALA A 114 -3.45 7.20 -13.14
N ILE A 115 -2.65 7.35 -12.08
CA ILE A 115 -2.68 6.45 -10.92
C ILE A 115 -3.25 7.18 -9.71
N VAL A 116 -4.01 6.46 -8.90
CA VAL A 116 -4.79 7.05 -7.80
C VAL A 116 -4.58 6.29 -6.50
N THR A 117 -4.09 6.95 -5.46
CA THR A 117 -3.83 6.37 -4.14
C THR A 117 -4.34 7.26 -3.01
N THR A 118 -4.30 6.76 -1.77
CA THR A 118 -4.74 7.49 -0.58
C THR A 118 -3.56 8.03 0.24
N LEU A 119 -3.87 8.96 1.14
CA LEU A 119 -2.94 9.75 1.96
C LEU A 119 -1.98 8.93 2.84
N VAL A 120 -2.23 7.64 3.05
CA VAL A 120 -1.38 6.76 3.88
C VAL A 120 -0.81 5.58 3.08
N THR A 121 -0.86 5.68 1.74
CA THR A 121 -0.24 4.74 0.81
C THR A 121 1.20 5.18 0.48
N SER A 122 2.08 4.22 0.22
CA SER A 122 3.52 4.45 0.01
C SER A 122 3.84 5.53 -1.04
N GLY A 123 4.83 6.36 -0.72
CA GLY A 123 5.44 7.30 -1.66
C GLY A 123 6.15 6.63 -2.85
N LEU A 124 6.51 5.34 -2.75
CA LEU A 124 7.14 4.61 -3.86
C LEU A 124 6.26 4.58 -5.11
N ILE A 125 4.95 4.38 -4.94
CA ILE A 125 3.98 4.32 -6.04
C ILE A 125 3.92 5.66 -6.78
N ARG A 126 4.05 6.79 -6.06
CA ARG A 126 4.15 8.10 -6.69
C ARG A 126 5.39 8.20 -7.56
N GLN A 127 6.55 7.79 -7.06
CA GLN A 127 7.81 7.87 -7.82
C GLN A 127 7.75 7.02 -9.09
N ILE A 128 7.14 5.83 -9.02
CA ILE A 128 6.85 4.99 -10.18
C ILE A 128 5.98 5.75 -11.19
N GLY A 129 4.87 6.34 -10.74
CA GLY A 129 3.99 7.12 -11.62
C GLY A 129 4.68 8.30 -12.31
N ILE A 130 5.47 9.08 -11.57
CA ILE A 130 6.26 10.19 -12.12
C ILE A 130 7.23 9.68 -13.19
N ALA A 131 7.91 8.56 -12.94
CA ALA A 131 8.87 7.99 -13.88
C ALA A 131 8.23 7.47 -15.18
N HIS A 132 6.95 7.09 -15.13
CA HIS A 132 6.15 6.72 -16.30
C HIS A 132 5.39 7.90 -16.93
N VAL A 133 5.61 9.13 -16.44
CA VAL A 133 5.00 10.36 -16.97
C VAL A 133 3.47 10.30 -16.94
N VAL A 134 2.91 9.68 -15.89
CA VAL A 134 1.47 9.63 -15.66
C VAL A 134 1.06 10.61 -14.56
N ARG A 135 -0.21 11.00 -14.56
CA ARG A 135 -0.78 11.83 -13.51
C ARG A 135 -0.86 11.03 -12.21
N VAL A 136 -0.23 11.53 -11.14
CA VAL A 136 -0.34 10.92 -9.80
C VAL A 136 -1.36 11.69 -8.96
N ILE A 137 -2.36 10.99 -8.42
CA ILE A 137 -3.37 11.52 -7.52
C ILE A 137 -3.32 10.74 -6.20
N ASP A 138 -2.54 11.23 -5.24
CA ASP A 138 -2.18 10.52 -3.99
C ASP A 138 -2.62 11.26 -2.71
N GLY A 139 -3.37 12.35 -2.87
CA GLY A 139 -3.86 13.19 -1.76
C GLY A 139 -5.24 12.82 -1.22
N LEU A 140 -5.74 11.61 -1.50
CA LEU A 140 -7.12 11.23 -1.17
C LEU A 140 -7.27 10.71 0.26
N GLN A 141 -8.40 11.03 0.90
CA GLN A 141 -8.76 10.43 2.18
C GLN A 141 -8.78 8.90 2.09
N VAL A 142 -8.51 8.22 3.22
CA VAL A 142 -8.52 6.75 3.28
C VAL A 142 -9.93 6.22 3.04
N GLY A 143 -10.04 5.24 2.14
CA GLY A 143 -11.24 4.55 1.72
C GLY A 143 -11.40 4.59 0.19
N PHE A 144 -11.53 3.41 -0.41
CA PHE A 144 -11.67 3.23 -1.86
C PHE A 144 -12.79 4.03 -2.53
N LYS A 145 -13.82 4.46 -1.80
CA LYS A 145 -14.85 5.38 -2.30
C LYS A 145 -14.27 6.67 -2.90
N TRP A 146 -13.15 7.16 -2.35
CA TRP A 146 -12.49 8.38 -2.84
C TRP A 146 -11.74 8.11 -4.14
N ILE A 147 -11.14 6.93 -4.28
CA ILE A 147 -10.57 6.45 -5.55
C ILE A 147 -11.70 6.32 -6.57
N GLY A 148 -12.82 5.66 -6.21
CA GLY A 148 -13.99 5.51 -7.08
C GLY A 148 -14.56 6.85 -7.59
N ARG A 149 -14.76 7.82 -6.69
CA ARG A 149 -15.16 9.18 -7.07
C ARG A 149 -14.12 9.84 -7.99
N THR A 150 -12.83 9.67 -7.69
CA THR A 150 -11.76 10.24 -8.52
C THR A 150 -11.76 9.66 -9.92
N ILE A 151 -12.03 8.36 -10.09
CA ILE A 151 -12.18 7.72 -11.41
C ILE A 151 -13.28 8.42 -12.21
N ASP A 152 -14.41 8.73 -11.58
CA ASP A 152 -15.53 9.42 -12.25
C ASP A 152 -15.19 10.90 -12.53
N ASP A 153 -14.52 11.59 -11.59
CA ASP A 153 -14.15 13.01 -11.72
C ASP A 153 -13.10 13.25 -12.81
N ILE A 154 -12.13 12.33 -12.98
CA ILE A 154 -11.08 12.48 -13.99
C ILE A 154 -11.50 11.93 -15.36
N GLY A 155 -12.54 11.08 -15.42
CA GLY A 155 -12.90 10.29 -16.60
C GLY A 155 -12.33 8.86 -16.51
N PRO A 156 -13.17 7.80 -16.54
CA PRO A 156 -12.70 6.42 -16.37
C PRO A 156 -11.63 5.97 -17.38
N GLU A 157 -11.63 6.52 -18.60
CA GLU A 157 -10.62 6.27 -19.64
C GLU A 157 -9.21 6.73 -19.26
N HIS A 158 -9.10 7.64 -18.31
CA HIS A 158 -7.83 8.16 -17.80
C HIS A 158 -7.30 7.33 -16.62
N PHE A 159 -8.16 6.52 -15.98
CA PHE A 159 -7.75 5.69 -14.86
C PHE A 159 -6.99 4.44 -15.33
N VAL A 160 -5.77 4.26 -14.82
CA VAL A 160 -4.95 3.09 -15.10
C VAL A 160 -4.88 2.14 -13.92
N PHE A 161 -4.62 2.67 -12.72
CA PHE A 161 -4.40 1.87 -11.52
C PHE A 161 -4.73 2.68 -10.26
N GLY A 162 -5.26 2.00 -9.25
CA GLY A 162 -5.43 2.60 -7.93
C GLY A 162 -5.29 1.58 -6.81
N CYS A 163 -4.79 2.04 -5.66
CA CYS A 163 -4.57 1.17 -4.52
C CYS A 163 -4.61 1.90 -3.17
N GLU A 164 -4.75 1.10 -2.12
CA GLU A 164 -4.60 1.47 -0.72
C GLU A 164 -3.58 0.55 -0.04
N GLU A 165 -2.93 1.05 1.02
CA GLU A 165 -1.96 0.31 1.83
C GLU A 165 -2.57 -0.95 2.48
N SER A 166 -3.88 -0.94 2.66
CA SER A 166 -4.67 -2.03 3.25
C SER A 166 -4.92 -3.18 2.27
N HIS A 167 -3.98 -3.46 1.36
CA HIS A 167 -4.03 -4.55 0.39
C HIS A 167 -5.16 -4.49 -0.65
N GLY A 168 -5.69 -3.29 -0.92
CA GLY A 168 -6.76 -3.06 -1.88
C GLY A 168 -6.24 -2.50 -3.19
N TYR A 169 -6.62 -3.08 -4.32
CA TYR A 169 -6.14 -2.66 -5.64
C TYR A 169 -7.24 -2.73 -6.68
N LEU A 170 -7.13 -1.89 -7.70
CA LEU A 170 -7.97 -1.93 -8.90
C LEU A 170 -7.13 -1.55 -10.12
N ALA A 171 -7.27 -2.34 -11.19
CA ALA A 171 -6.87 -1.98 -12.53
C ALA A 171 -8.07 -2.20 -13.46
N GLY A 172 -8.40 -1.21 -14.28
CA GLY A 172 -9.62 -1.21 -15.08
C GLY A 172 -10.81 -0.54 -14.39
N THR A 173 -11.93 -0.45 -15.11
CA THR A 173 -13.07 0.42 -14.75
C THR A 173 -14.38 -0.34 -14.53
N HIS A 174 -14.32 -1.68 -14.46
CA HIS A 174 -15.47 -2.57 -14.31
C HIS A 174 -16.20 -2.43 -12.97
N VAL A 175 -15.51 -1.92 -11.95
CA VAL A 175 -16.05 -1.65 -10.62
C VAL A 175 -15.54 -0.30 -10.08
N ARG A 176 -16.10 0.12 -8.95
CA ARG A 176 -15.63 1.26 -8.13
C ARG A 176 -15.23 0.79 -6.73
N ASP A 177 -14.71 -0.42 -6.68
CA ASP A 177 -14.25 -1.08 -5.46
C ASP A 177 -12.93 -1.80 -5.74
N LYS A 178 -12.30 -2.30 -4.69
CA LYS A 178 -11.10 -3.12 -4.80
C LYS A 178 -11.46 -4.49 -5.40
N ASP A 179 -10.53 -5.10 -6.11
CA ASP A 179 -10.72 -6.40 -6.72
C ASP A 179 -9.43 -7.23 -6.60
N ALA A 180 -9.46 -8.20 -5.70
CA ALA A 180 -8.33 -9.11 -5.48
C ALA A 180 -8.05 -9.99 -6.71
N SER A 181 -9.05 -10.23 -7.57
CA SER A 181 -8.90 -11.12 -8.73
C SER A 181 -8.09 -10.46 -9.84
N VAL A 182 -8.33 -9.18 -10.12
CA VAL A 182 -7.50 -8.44 -11.08
C VAL A 182 -6.08 -8.23 -10.54
N ALA A 183 -5.94 -7.95 -9.24
CA ALA A 183 -4.63 -7.86 -8.60
C ALA A 183 -3.86 -9.19 -8.69
N ALA A 184 -4.55 -10.32 -8.46
CA ALA A 184 -3.95 -11.65 -8.52
C ALA A 184 -3.48 -11.99 -9.93
N LEU A 185 -4.29 -11.68 -10.94
CA LEU A 185 -3.92 -11.86 -12.34
C LEU A 185 -2.65 -11.08 -12.69
N LEU A 186 -2.63 -9.78 -12.41
CA LEU A 186 -1.51 -8.91 -12.73
C LEU A 186 -0.23 -9.32 -11.99
N LEU A 187 -0.33 -9.71 -10.71
CA LEU A 187 0.83 -10.16 -9.95
C LEU A 187 1.36 -11.52 -10.46
N ALA A 188 0.47 -12.44 -10.84
CA ALA A 188 0.85 -13.71 -11.44
C ALA A 188 1.51 -13.53 -12.81
N GLU A 189 1.01 -12.62 -13.65
CA GLU A 189 1.63 -12.24 -14.93
C GLU A 189 3.03 -11.66 -14.71
N GLN A 190 3.19 -10.73 -13.77
CA GLN A 190 4.49 -10.15 -13.44
C GLN A 190 5.45 -11.22 -12.91
N ALA A 191 5.00 -12.11 -12.02
CA ALA A 191 5.81 -13.21 -11.51
C ALA A 191 6.27 -14.16 -12.63
N ALA A 192 5.37 -14.51 -13.56
CA ALA A 192 5.70 -15.34 -14.71
C ALA A 192 6.72 -14.67 -15.64
N SER A 193 6.54 -13.37 -15.90
CA SER A 193 7.47 -12.56 -16.71
C SER A 193 8.86 -12.49 -16.08
N LEU A 194 8.93 -12.20 -14.77
CA LEU A 194 10.20 -12.16 -14.02
C LEU A 194 10.88 -13.53 -13.98
N LYS A 195 10.11 -14.60 -13.73
CA LYS A 195 10.64 -15.96 -13.75
C LYS A 195 11.22 -16.34 -15.11
N ALA A 196 10.56 -15.96 -16.21
CA ALA A 196 11.09 -16.17 -17.56
C ALA A 196 12.41 -15.41 -17.80
N ALA A 197 12.60 -14.27 -17.12
CA ALA A 197 13.84 -13.51 -17.11
C ALA A 197 14.86 -13.99 -16.04
N GLY A 198 14.58 -15.07 -15.31
CA GLY A 198 15.46 -15.58 -14.26
C GLY A 198 15.51 -14.70 -13.00
N ARG A 199 14.43 -13.98 -12.70
CA ARG A 199 14.32 -13.01 -11.61
C ARG A 199 13.12 -13.26 -10.70
N THR A 200 13.14 -12.73 -9.47
CA THR A 200 12.03 -12.81 -8.51
C THR A 200 11.26 -11.49 -8.35
N LEU A 201 10.06 -11.56 -7.77
CA LEU A 201 9.28 -10.37 -7.37
C LEU A 201 10.04 -9.52 -6.34
N HIS A 202 10.75 -10.15 -5.40
CA HIS A 202 11.57 -9.43 -4.42
C HIS A 202 12.75 -8.71 -5.08
N GLU A 203 13.44 -9.34 -6.03
CA GLU A 203 14.48 -8.67 -6.82
C GLU A 203 13.91 -7.50 -7.65
N ARG A 204 12.67 -7.60 -8.14
CA ARG A 204 12.00 -6.48 -8.81
C ARG A 204 11.68 -5.34 -7.83
N LEU A 205 11.19 -5.67 -6.63
CA LEU A 205 10.94 -4.68 -5.59
C LEU A 205 12.25 -3.96 -5.19
N ASP A 206 13.36 -4.70 -5.10
CA ASP A 206 14.68 -4.16 -4.80
C ASP A 206 15.16 -3.18 -5.88
N GLU A 207 14.94 -3.49 -7.16
CA GLU A 207 15.21 -2.54 -8.24
C GLU A 207 14.38 -1.26 -8.14
N LEU A 208 13.10 -1.38 -7.74
CA LEU A 208 12.24 -0.22 -7.54
C LEU A 208 12.78 0.65 -6.39
N PHE A 209 13.21 0.03 -5.28
CA PHE A 209 13.85 0.75 -4.19
C PHE A 209 15.17 1.42 -4.60
N CYS A 210 16.04 0.72 -5.32
CA CYS A 210 17.28 1.30 -5.84
C CYS A 210 17.03 2.51 -6.74
N ARG A 211 16.00 2.43 -7.60
CA ARG A 211 15.75 3.43 -8.63
C ARG A 211 14.98 4.64 -8.12
N PHE A 212 14.08 4.43 -7.15
CA PHE A 212 13.12 5.45 -6.70
C PHE A 212 13.26 5.85 -5.24
N GLY A 213 14.15 5.20 -4.51
CA GLY A 213 14.30 5.36 -3.06
C GLY A 213 13.65 4.21 -2.30
N CYS A 214 14.23 3.90 -1.14
CA CYS A 214 13.69 2.87 -0.26
C CYS A 214 12.58 3.46 0.59
N HIS A 215 11.34 3.05 0.35
CA HIS A 215 10.19 3.48 1.15
C HIS A 215 9.74 2.32 2.03
N LEU A 216 9.71 2.53 3.34
CA LEU A 216 9.22 1.56 4.30
C LEU A 216 8.09 2.17 5.11
N GLU A 217 7.03 1.39 5.27
CA GLU A 217 5.88 1.79 6.05
C GLU A 217 5.50 0.72 7.07
N ARG A 218 4.94 1.17 8.19
CA ARG A 218 4.41 0.29 9.21
C ARG A 218 3.10 0.85 9.76
N GLN A 219 2.09 -0.01 9.89
CA GLN A 219 0.87 0.32 10.61
C GLN A 219 0.94 -0.27 12.02
N VAL A 220 0.57 0.53 13.01
CA VAL A 220 0.35 0.10 14.39
C VAL A 220 -1.07 0.46 14.77
N ALA A 221 -1.86 -0.52 15.19
CA ALA A 221 -3.21 -0.30 15.67
C ALA A 221 -3.24 -0.47 17.20
N ILE A 222 -3.79 0.53 17.90
CA ILE A 222 -4.00 0.47 19.35
C ILE A 222 -5.51 0.35 19.59
N THR A 223 -5.92 -0.80 20.11
CA THR A 223 -7.30 -1.04 20.56
C THR A 223 -7.45 -0.52 21.99
N LEU A 224 -8.49 0.27 22.22
CA LEU A 224 -8.85 0.85 23.50
C LEU A 224 -10.09 0.11 24.05
N PRO A 225 -9.91 -0.94 24.86
CA PRO A 225 -11.03 -1.76 25.32
C PRO A 225 -11.93 -1.03 26.31
N GLY A 226 -13.15 -1.53 26.45
CA GLY A 226 -14.12 -1.06 27.44
C GLY A 226 -15.03 0.07 26.95
N ALA A 227 -16.04 0.40 27.76
CA ALA A 227 -17.08 1.35 27.40
C ALA A 227 -16.57 2.78 27.11
N ALA A 228 -15.44 3.16 27.71
CA ALA A 228 -14.81 4.48 27.55
C ALA A 228 -13.83 4.56 26.36
N GLY A 229 -13.63 3.47 25.61
CA GLY A 229 -12.62 3.40 24.55
C GLY A 229 -12.80 4.46 23.46
N MET A 230 -14.04 4.73 23.06
CA MET A 230 -14.36 5.76 22.06
C MET A 230 -14.04 7.17 22.55
N ASP A 231 -14.35 7.48 23.82
CA ASP A 231 -14.06 8.79 24.40
C ASP A 231 -12.56 9.00 24.53
N ARG A 232 -11.82 7.97 24.97
CA ARG A 232 -10.36 8.02 25.05
C ARG A 232 -9.71 8.21 23.68
N MET A 233 -10.24 7.57 22.65
CA MET A 233 -9.77 7.76 21.28
C MET A 233 -9.97 9.20 20.79
N ARG A 234 -11.13 9.81 21.08
CA ARG A 234 -11.40 11.22 20.74
C ARG A 234 -10.47 12.16 21.49
N GLU A 235 -10.23 11.90 22.78
CA GLU A 235 -9.30 12.66 23.61
C GLU A 235 -7.88 12.61 23.02
N ILE A 236 -7.38 11.42 22.67
CA ILE A 236 -6.06 11.27 22.03
C ILE A 236 -5.97 12.12 20.75
N MET A 237 -6.98 12.04 19.88
CA MET A 237 -6.99 12.82 18.64
C MET A 237 -7.11 14.32 18.89
N GLN A 238 -7.82 14.76 19.92
CA GLN A 238 -7.87 16.17 20.32
C GLN A 238 -6.52 16.63 20.84
N THR A 239 -5.84 15.85 21.69
CA THR A 239 -4.50 16.14 22.19
C THR A 239 -3.49 16.22 21.04
N LEU A 240 -3.49 15.26 20.12
CA LEU A 240 -2.58 15.27 18.96
C LEU A 240 -2.76 16.52 18.06
N ARG A 241 -3.95 17.11 18.03
CA ARG A 241 -4.24 18.35 17.29
C ARG A 241 -3.85 19.60 18.05
N ALA A 242 -4.20 19.67 19.34
CA ALA A 242 -3.99 20.85 20.17
C ALA A 242 -2.53 21.00 20.63
N GLU A 243 -1.88 19.87 20.91
CA GLU A 243 -0.54 19.75 21.46
C GLU A 243 0.26 18.72 20.64
N PRO A 244 0.56 19.01 19.36
CA PRO A 244 1.32 18.09 18.53
C PRO A 244 2.72 17.85 19.12
N PRO A 245 3.26 16.62 19.03
CA PRO A 245 4.60 16.34 19.53
C PRO A 245 5.64 17.19 18.79
N ALA A 246 6.65 17.69 19.51
CA ALA A 246 7.75 18.44 18.89
C ALA A 246 8.74 17.54 18.13
N ALA A 247 8.80 16.25 18.46
CA ALA A 247 9.65 15.26 17.83
C ALA A 247 9.05 13.85 17.94
N LEU A 248 9.33 13.00 16.95
CA LEU A 248 8.94 11.60 16.89
C LEU A 248 10.13 10.78 16.35
N GLY A 249 10.47 9.66 17.00
CA GLY A 249 11.57 8.80 16.54
C GLY A 249 12.95 9.48 16.52
N GLY A 250 13.14 10.56 17.29
CA GLY A 250 14.38 11.36 17.29
C GLY A 250 14.43 12.45 16.21
N LEU A 251 13.43 12.55 15.34
CA LEU A 251 13.31 13.60 14.32
C LEU A 251 12.34 14.68 14.77
N SER A 252 12.67 15.95 14.53
CA SER A 252 11.77 17.07 14.81
C SER A 252 10.56 17.05 13.88
N VAL A 253 9.38 17.43 14.39
CA VAL A 253 8.20 17.63 13.55
C VAL A 253 8.37 18.95 12.80
N ALA A 254 8.48 18.87 11.47
CA ALA A 254 8.63 20.03 10.60
C ALA A 254 7.30 20.71 10.30
N ARG A 255 6.22 19.93 10.23
CA ARG A 255 4.85 20.44 10.09
C ARG A 255 3.80 19.40 10.49
N THR A 256 2.64 19.89 10.91
CA THR A 256 1.46 19.10 11.22
C THR A 256 0.36 19.41 10.21
N ARG A 257 -0.13 18.40 9.48
CA ARG A 257 -1.27 18.47 8.56
C ARG A 257 -2.51 17.93 9.27
N ASP A 258 -3.47 18.79 9.64
CA ASP A 258 -4.75 18.36 10.21
C ASP A 258 -5.84 18.38 9.13
N TYR A 259 -6.26 17.19 8.69
CA TYR A 259 -7.34 17.04 7.71
C TYR A 259 -8.73 17.22 8.33
N GLY A 260 -8.84 17.24 9.66
CA GLY A 260 -10.10 17.52 10.34
C GLY A 260 -10.46 19.00 10.24
N GLN A 261 -9.45 19.87 10.30
CA GLN A 261 -9.60 21.32 10.22
C GLN A 261 -9.15 21.91 8.87
N LEU A 262 -8.50 21.10 8.03
CA LEU A 262 -7.82 21.55 6.79
C LEU A 262 -6.80 22.66 7.07
N LEU A 263 -6.02 22.47 8.15
CA LEU A 263 -4.95 23.37 8.57
C LEU A 263 -3.60 22.65 8.48
N VAL A 264 -2.59 23.37 8.00
CA VAL A 264 -1.20 22.98 8.17
C VAL A 264 -0.52 23.96 9.12
N THR A 265 0.16 23.44 10.13
CA THR A 265 0.94 24.20 11.10
C THR A 265 2.41 23.89 10.91
N ASP A 266 3.25 24.90 10.71
CA ASP A 266 4.71 24.75 10.60
C ASP A 266 5.40 24.60 11.96
N ALA A 267 6.73 24.44 11.95
CA ALA A 267 7.54 24.26 13.16
C ALA A 267 7.52 25.50 14.08
N GLU A 268 7.23 26.68 13.53
CA GLU A 268 7.09 27.94 14.26
C GLU A 268 5.69 28.12 14.89
N GLY A 269 4.76 27.20 14.60
CA GLY A 269 3.39 27.23 15.12
C GLY A 269 2.43 28.09 14.29
N GLN A 270 2.83 28.54 13.10
CA GLN A 270 1.97 29.30 12.21
C GLN A 270 1.06 28.35 11.42
N SER A 271 -0.25 28.52 11.59
CA SER A 271 -1.25 27.75 10.84
C SER A 271 -1.70 28.46 9.56
N THR A 272 -1.88 27.69 8.50
CA THR A 272 -2.47 28.13 7.23
C THR A 272 -3.51 27.12 6.75
N ALA A 273 -4.59 27.60 6.13
CA ALA A 273 -5.60 26.72 5.56
C ALA A 273 -5.15 26.14 4.21
N PHE A 274 -5.50 24.89 3.95
CA PHE A 274 -5.27 24.24 2.65
C PHE A 274 -6.57 23.71 2.05
N ALA A 275 -6.61 23.57 0.72
CA ALA A 275 -7.74 22.95 0.04
C ALA A 275 -7.62 21.42 0.08
N GLY A 276 -8.68 20.74 0.47
CA GLY A 276 -8.73 19.28 0.54
C GLY A 276 -10.09 18.80 1.02
N GLU A 277 -10.25 17.48 1.07
CA GLU A 277 -11.43 16.82 1.64
C GLU A 277 -11.20 16.62 3.15
N GLN A 278 -12.20 16.95 3.97
CA GLN A 278 -12.11 16.76 5.42
C GLN A 278 -12.04 15.27 5.77
N GLY A 279 -11.25 14.95 6.79
CA GLY A 279 -11.13 13.60 7.31
C GLY A 279 -10.54 13.58 8.71
N ASP A 280 -10.84 12.54 9.49
CA ASP A 280 -10.27 12.38 10.82
C ASP A 280 -8.86 11.78 10.70
N LEU A 281 -7.90 12.62 10.31
CA LEU A 281 -6.51 12.25 10.07
C LEU A 281 -5.61 13.43 10.41
N VAL A 282 -4.53 13.16 11.14
CA VAL A 282 -3.43 14.11 11.34
C VAL A 282 -2.15 13.46 10.83
N ILE A 283 -1.33 14.22 10.11
CA ILE A 283 -0.01 13.77 9.61
C ILE A 283 1.07 14.71 10.17
N PHE A 284 2.08 14.14 10.81
CA PHE A 284 3.28 14.83 11.26
C PHE A 284 4.40 14.55 10.27
N ASP A 285 4.82 15.53 9.47
CA ASP A 285 6.02 15.39 8.65
C ASP A 285 7.25 15.65 9.51
N LEU A 286 8.24 14.78 9.40
CA LEU A 286 9.45 14.83 10.20
C LEU A 286 10.58 15.46 9.37
N ALA A 287 11.35 16.33 10.00
CA ALA A 287 12.53 16.94 9.40
C ALA A 287 13.60 15.86 9.20
N ASP A 288 14.09 15.75 7.97
CA ASP A 288 15.24 14.91 7.63
C ASP A 288 16.11 15.64 6.61
N ASP A 289 17.30 16.04 7.05
CA ASP A 289 18.28 16.76 6.23
C ASP A 289 18.97 15.86 5.19
N THR A 290 18.79 14.53 5.28
CA THR A 290 19.35 13.57 4.32
C THR A 290 18.49 13.43 3.06
N LEU A 291 17.22 13.80 3.16
CA LEU A 291 16.32 13.84 2.01
C LEU A 291 16.37 15.24 1.37
N PRO A 292 16.40 15.31 0.02
CA PRO A 292 16.35 16.60 -0.64
C PRO A 292 15.07 17.33 -0.22
N ALA A 293 15.22 18.59 0.18
CA ALA A 293 14.08 19.45 0.49
C ALA A 293 13.20 19.56 -0.76
N GLU A 294 12.11 18.80 -0.80
CA GLU A 294 11.16 18.91 -1.89
C GLU A 294 10.44 20.25 -1.79
N LYS A 295 10.37 20.97 -2.92
CA LYS A 295 9.56 22.17 -3.01
C LYS A 295 8.12 21.80 -2.68
N VAL A 296 7.53 22.51 -1.74
CA VAL A 296 6.08 22.42 -1.50
C VAL A 296 5.40 22.68 -2.84
N PRO A 297 4.63 21.70 -3.37
CA PRO A 297 4.01 21.87 -4.67
C PRO A 297 3.03 23.05 -4.61
N ALA A 298 2.79 23.70 -5.76
CA ALA A 298 1.85 24.83 -5.85
C ALA A 298 0.43 24.47 -5.37
N ARG A 299 0.09 23.17 -5.34
CA ARG A 299 -1.09 22.60 -4.69
C ARG A 299 -0.71 21.27 -4.03
N GLY A 300 -1.25 21.04 -2.84
CA GLY A 300 -1.00 19.82 -2.06
C GLY A 300 0.26 19.91 -1.22
N PHE A 301 0.75 18.75 -0.80
CA PHE A 301 1.90 18.62 0.08
C PHE A 301 3.02 17.82 -0.60
N PRO A 302 4.28 17.91 -0.13
CA PRO A 302 5.29 16.97 -0.56
C PRO A 302 4.86 15.52 -0.25
N PRO A 303 5.40 14.55 -1.00
CA PRO A 303 5.16 13.13 -0.76
C PRO A 303 5.46 12.75 0.68
N LEU A 304 4.81 11.69 1.18
CA LEU A 304 5.21 11.12 2.44
C LEU A 304 6.62 10.54 2.32
N ALA A 305 7.51 11.03 3.18
CA ALA A 305 8.84 10.50 3.40
C ALA A 305 8.93 10.03 4.85
N ASN A 306 9.66 10.75 5.70
CA ASN A 306 9.63 10.51 7.13
C ASN A 306 8.40 11.19 7.73
N ALA A 307 7.41 10.39 8.14
CA ALA A 307 6.16 10.91 8.65
C ALA A 307 5.49 9.94 9.61
N VAL A 308 4.63 10.49 10.47
CA VAL A 308 3.70 9.69 11.28
C VAL A 308 2.30 10.22 11.07
N ALA A 309 1.37 9.36 10.66
CA ALA A 309 -0.04 9.71 10.57
C ALA A 309 -0.85 9.02 11.68
N ALA A 310 -1.83 9.71 12.23
CA ALA A 310 -2.75 9.20 13.25
C ALA A 310 -4.19 9.29 12.74
N ARG A 311 -4.91 8.17 12.78
CA ARG A 311 -6.29 8.04 12.29
C ARG A 311 -7.13 7.19 13.26
N PRO A 312 -8.18 7.72 13.87
CA PRO A 312 -9.12 6.92 14.64
C PRO A 312 -10.02 6.09 13.71
N SER A 313 -10.45 4.94 14.18
CA SER A 313 -11.51 4.17 13.55
C SER A 313 -12.87 4.82 13.83
N GLY A 314 -13.75 4.83 12.84
CA GLY A 314 -15.11 5.38 13.02
C GLY A 314 -16.08 4.41 13.71
N THR A 315 -15.80 3.11 13.67
CA THR A 315 -16.72 2.04 14.09
C THR A 315 -16.26 1.29 15.32
N GLU A 316 -14.98 1.38 15.65
CA GLU A 316 -14.35 0.63 16.75
C GLU A 316 -13.48 1.56 17.59
N PRO A 317 -13.32 1.31 18.90
CA PRO A 317 -12.44 2.10 19.75
C PRO A 317 -10.97 1.73 19.48
N LYS A 318 -10.47 2.11 18.31
CA LYS A 318 -9.16 1.75 17.80
C LYS A 318 -8.55 2.92 17.04
N ILE A 319 -7.33 3.30 17.39
CA ILE A 319 -6.56 4.30 16.65
C ILE A 319 -5.43 3.62 15.88
N LYS A 320 -5.26 4.01 14.62
CA LYS A 320 -4.18 3.55 13.75
C LYS A 320 -3.12 4.63 13.63
N PHE A 321 -1.88 4.23 13.84
CA PHE A 321 -0.70 5.01 13.53
C PHE A 321 -0.03 4.41 12.30
N TYR A 322 0.31 5.26 11.34
CA TYR A 322 1.05 4.90 10.14
C TYR A 322 2.41 5.56 10.23
N LEU A 323 3.46 4.77 10.19
CA LEU A 323 4.84 5.23 10.21
C LEU A 323 5.38 5.11 8.80
N PHE A 324 6.03 6.16 8.32
CA PHE A 324 6.67 6.23 7.02
C PHE A 324 8.12 6.60 7.22
N THR A 325 9.01 5.91 6.51
CA THR A 325 10.40 6.33 6.35
C THR A 325 10.79 6.19 4.88
N ALA A 326 11.66 7.08 4.42
CA ALA A 326 12.20 7.02 3.08
C ALA A 326 13.71 7.29 3.08
N ALA A 327 14.43 6.57 2.24
CA ALA A 327 15.82 6.85 1.90
C ALA A 327 15.94 7.14 0.39
N PRO A 328 16.91 7.96 -0.04
CA PRO A 328 17.10 8.26 -1.45
C PRO A 328 17.48 7.01 -2.27
N PRO A 329 17.38 7.06 -3.60
CA PRO A 329 17.88 6.02 -4.49
C PRO A 329 19.32 5.59 -4.14
N CYS A 330 19.57 4.28 -4.13
CA CYS A 330 20.87 3.70 -3.80
C CYS A 330 21.23 2.57 -4.77
N VAL A 331 22.48 2.13 -4.76
CA VAL A 331 22.90 0.95 -5.52
C VAL A 331 22.53 -0.34 -4.77
N ALA A 332 22.36 -1.45 -5.50
CA ALA A 332 21.87 -2.70 -4.93
C ALA A 332 22.73 -3.26 -3.78
N SER A 333 24.04 -2.99 -3.76
CA SER A 333 24.93 -3.40 -2.67
C SER A 333 24.60 -2.74 -1.33
N ASP A 334 23.94 -1.58 -1.35
CA ASP A 334 23.70 -0.76 -0.16
C ASP A 334 22.30 -1.04 0.42
N LEU A 335 21.40 -1.67 -0.36
CA LEU A 335 20.03 -1.97 0.06
C LEU A 335 19.92 -2.72 1.41
N PRO A 336 20.77 -3.72 1.73
CA PRO A 336 20.66 -4.41 3.01
C PRO A 336 20.93 -3.53 4.23
N GLU A 337 21.69 -2.44 4.08
CA GLU A 337 21.94 -1.47 5.14
C GLU A 337 20.87 -0.36 5.16
N VAL A 338 20.34 -0.01 3.98
CA VAL A 338 19.29 1.01 3.83
C VAL A 338 17.91 0.54 4.31
N LYS A 339 17.60 -0.75 4.15
CA LYS A 339 16.32 -1.38 4.54
C LYS A 339 16.28 -1.75 6.02
#